data_AF-A0A966NZT8-F1
#
_entry.id   AF-A0A966NZT8-F1
#
_cell.length_a   1.000
_cell.length_b   1.000
_cell.length_c   1.000
_cell.angle_alpha   90.00
_cell.angle_beta   90.00
_cell.angle_gamma   90.00
#
_symmetry.space_group_name_H-M   'P 1'
#
loop_
_entity.id
_entity.type
_entity.pdbx_description
1 polymer ?
#
loop_
_entity_poly.entity_id
_entity_poly.type
_entity_poly.pdbx_seq_one_letter_code
_entity_poly.pdbx_strand_id
1 'polypeptide(L)'
;MEEATTILARMVDEIALVSPGDAKGQALVPLWIADYRTYLNDRLDYVAQLRSGQNEPFSETMTEGLPLSEKISTFAADNRMPSCKAPIDLSV
;
A
#
# COMPACT_ATOMS: atom_id res chain seq x y z
N MET A 1 -7.55 -11.48 -6.23
CA MET A 1 -7.52 -10.17 -5.55
C MET A 1 -7.23 -10.29 -4.06
N GLU A 2 -8.04 -11.03 -3.29
CA GLU A 2 -7.79 -11.21 -1.84
C GLU A 2 -6.46 -11.88 -1.50
N GLU A 3 -6.11 -12.93 -2.24
CA GLU A 3 -4.84 -13.62 -2.07
C GLU A 3 -3.67 -12.66 -2.29
N ALA A 4 -3.74 -11.84 -3.34
CA ALA A 4 -2.75 -10.80 -3.61
C ALA A 4 -2.67 -9.79 -2.44
N THR A 5 -3.81 -9.29 -1.96
CA THR A 5 -3.84 -8.38 -0.80
C THR A 5 -3.26 -9.03 0.47
N THR A 6 -3.47 -10.34 0.68
CA THR A 6 -2.89 -11.09 1.80
C THR A 6 -1.38 -11.20 1.71
N ILE A 7 -0.84 -11.45 0.51
CA ILE A 7 0.61 -11.49 0.27
C ILE A 7 1.25 -10.13 0.59
N LEU A 8 0.62 -9.04 0.14
CA LEU A 8 1.10 -7.69 0.42
C LEU A 8 1.05 -7.34 1.91
N ALA A 9 -0.02 -7.74 2.62
CA ALA A 9 -0.12 -7.53 4.05
C ALA A 9 1.02 -8.21 4.81
N ARG A 10 1.35 -9.47 4.44
CA ARG A 10 2.50 -10.18 5.01
C ARG A 10 3.83 -9.48 4.74
N MET A 11 4.04 -8.99 3.52
CA MET A 11 5.22 -8.20 3.19
C MET A 11 5.34 -6.95 4.08
N VAL A 12 4.24 -6.20 4.27
CA VAL A 12 4.24 -5.01 5.13
C VAL A 12 4.53 -5.37 6.59
N ASP A 13 3.98 -6.47 7.08
CA ASP A 13 4.24 -6.94 8.44
C ASP A 13 5.70 -7.37 8.62
N GLU A 14 6.31 -8.05 7.62
CA GLU A 14 7.73 -8.39 7.63
C GLU A 14 8.63 -7.14 7.65
N ILE A 15 8.29 -6.11 6.87
CA ILE A 15 9.02 -4.83 6.88
C ILE A 15 8.89 -4.13 8.23
N ALA A 16 7.71 -4.18 8.86
CA ALA A 16 7.47 -3.56 10.16
C ALA A 16 8.31 -4.17 11.30
N LEU A 17 8.82 -5.38 11.12
CA LEU A 17 9.74 -6.02 12.08
C LEU A 17 11.17 -5.48 11.97
N VAL A 18 11.51 -4.77 10.89
CA VAL A 18 12.85 -4.24 10.65
C VAL A 18 12.87 -2.75 11.01
N SER A 19 13.69 -2.39 11.99
CA SER A 19 13.90 -0.98 12.36
C SER A 19 15.08 -0.38 11.59
N PRO A 20 14.89 0.76 10.89
CA PRO A 20 15.99 1.47 10.26
C PRO A 20 17.03 1.95 11.29
N GLY A 21 18.30 1.91 10.91
CA GLY A 21 19.41 2.32 11.78
C GLY A 21 19.61 3.83 11.86
N ASP A 22 19.14 4.59 10.87
CA ASP A 22 19.29 6.04 10.80
C ASP A 22 18.00 6.79 11.20
N ALA A 23 18.16 8.03 11.66
CA ALA A 23 17.05 8.84 12.16
C ALA A 23 15.99 9.17 11.09
N LYS A 24 16.40 9.30 9.82
CA LYS A 24 15.46 9.57 8.72
C LYS A 24 14.59 8.34 8.48
N GLY A 25 15.18 7.15 8.42
CA GLY A 25 14.44 5.90 8.30
C GLY A 25 13.46 5.69 9.45
N GLN A 26 13.89 5.93 10.69
CA GLN A 26 13.03 5.80 11.88
C GLN A 26 11.83 6.75 11.86
N ALA A 27 11.99 7.94 11.26
CA ALA A 27 10.90 8.90 11.12
C ALA A 27 9.94 8.57 9.95
N LEU A 28 10.46 8.06 8.82
CA LEU A 28 9.69 7.93 7.59
C LEU A 28 9.11 6.53 7.34
N VAL A 29 9.81 5.45 7.72
CA VAL A 29 9.34 4.08 7.46
C VAL A 29 8.00 3.78 8.15
N PRO A 30 7.75 4.20 9.41
CA PRO A 30 6.44 4.00 10.04
C PRO A 30 5.30 4.71 9.29
N LEU A 31 5.56 5.90 8.72
CA LEU A 31 4.56 6.64 7.93
C LEU A 31 4.26 5.92 6.62
N TRP A 32 5.29 5.40 5.94
CA TRP A 32 5.11 4.62 4.73
C TRP A 32 4.36 3.30 4.99
N ILE A 33 4.62 2.62 6.11
CA ILE A 33 3.85 1.44 6.53
C ILE A 33 2.37 1.80 6.79
N ALA A 34 2.11 2.94 7.43
CA ALA A 34 0.74 3.40 7.68
C ALA A 34 0.00 3.69 6.37
N ASP A 35 0.64 4.38 5.43
CA ASP A 35 0.11 4.62 4.08
C ASP A 35 -0.22 3.28 3.39
N TYR A 36 0.69 2.30 3.44
CA TYR A 36 0.48 0.98 2.84
C TYR A 36 -0.71 0.24 3.47
N ARG A 37 -0.86 0.30 4.80
CA ARG A 37 -1.99 -0.34 5.49
C ARG A 37 -3.33 0.28 5.11
N THR A 38 -3.39 1.60 4.91
CA THR A 38 -4.59 2.27 4.39
C THR A 38 -4.91 1.77 2.99
N TYR A 39 -3.93 1.72 2.09
CA TYR A 39 -4.11 1.20 0.73
C TYR A 39 -4.59 -0.27 0.71
N LEU A 40 -4.11 -1.12 1.64
CA LEU A 40 -4.59 -2.49 1.77
C LEU A 40 -6.06 -2.56 2.21
N ASN A 41 -6.49 -1.66 3.10
CA ASN A 41 -7.89 -1.58 3.50
C ASN A 41 -8.78 -1.17 2.31
N ASP A 42 -8.35 -0.18 1.52
CA ASP A 42 -9.07 0.22 0.31
C ASP A 42 -9.29 -0.97 -0.64
N ARG A 43 -8.25 -1.82 -0.81
CA ARG A 43 -8.36 -3.06 -1.62
C ARG A 43 -9.34 -4.07 -1.03
N LEU A 44 -9.39 -4.22 0.31
CA LEU A 44 -10.32 -5.13 0.97
C LEU A 44 -11.77 -4.64 0.88
N ASP A 45 -11.98 -3.33 1.03
CA ASP A 45 -13.30 -2.70 0.87
C ASP A 45 -13.81 -2.89 -0.56
N TYR A 46 -12.94 -2.73 -1.56
CA TYR A 46 -13.30 -2.99 -2.95
C TYR A 46 -13.68 -4.45 -3.21
N VAL A 47 -12.94 -5.41 -2.66
CA VAL A 47 -13.34 -6.83 -2.72
C VAL A 47 -14.72 -7.05 -2.09
N ALA A 48 -15.00 -6.42 -0.96
CA ALA A 48 -16.29 -6.52 -0.29
C ALA A 48 -17.42 -5.94 -1.15
N GLN A 49 -17.18 -4.81 -1.82
CA GLN A 49 -18.12 -4.22 -2.78
C GLN A 49 -18.43 -5.19 -3.93
N LEU A 50 -17.40 -5.76 -4.56
CA LEU A 50 -17.56 -6.74 -5.64
C LEU A 50 -18.39 -7.95 -5.20
N ARG A 51 -18.16 -8.45 -3.97
CA ARG A 51 -18.96 -9.55 -3.39
C ARG A 51 -20.42 -9.20 -3.16
N SER A 52 -20.70 -7.94 -2.86
CA SER A 52 -22.07 -7.43 -2.71
C SER A 52 -22.77 -7.18 -4.05
N GLY A 53 -22.08 -7.39 -5.18
CA GLY A 53 -22.61 -7.13 -6.53
C GLY A 53 -22.45 -5.68 -6.99
N GLN A 54 -21.74 -4.84 -6.24
CA GLN A 54 -21.39 -3.49 -6.65
C GLN A 54 -20.15 -3.57 -7.56
N ASN A 55 -20.28 -3.08 -8.79
CA ASN A 55 -19.21 -3.13 -9.80
C ASN A 55 -18.74 -1.72 -10.17
N GLU A 56 -18.52 -0.89 -9.15
CA GLU A 56 -17.90 0.41 -9.32
C GLU A 56 -16.40 0.25 -9.63
N PRO A 57 -15.73 1.25 -10.22
CA PRO A 57 -14.28 1.25 -10.34
C PRO A 57 -13.60 1.23 -8.96
N PHE A 58 -12.39 0.67 -8.91
CA PHE A 58 -11.55 0.78 -7.71
C PHE A 58 -11.27 2.25 -7.39
N SER A 59 -11.45 2.63 -6.13
CA SER A 59 -11.08 3.94 -5.59
C SER A 59 -10.17 3.71 -4.39
N GLU A 60 -9.07 4.44 -4.36
CA GLU A 60 -8.14 4.44 -3.23
C GLU A 60 -8.13 5.79 -2.53
N THR A 61 -7.66 5.78 -1.29
CA THR A 61 -7.48 6.99 -0.48
C THR A 61 -6.49 7.94 -1.15
N MET A 62 -6.85 9.22 -1.19
CA MET A 62 -6.03 10.31 -1.70
C MET A 62 -5.31 11.02 -0.56
N THR A 63 -4.02 11.30 -0.73
CA THR A 63 -3.19 12.06 0.20
C THR A 63 -2.49 13.19 -0.54
N GLU A 64 -2.61 14.42 -0.04
CA GLU A 64 -1.95 15.60 -0.67
C GLU A 64 -2.27 15.77 -2.17
N GLY A 65 -3.44 15.29 -2.61
CA GLY A 65 -3.86 15.34 -4.01
C GLY A 65 -3.32 14.20 -4.90
N LEU A 66 -2.58 13.24 -4.34
CA LEU A 66 -2.07 12.07 -5.04
C LEU A 66 -2.69 10.77 -4.49
N PRO A 67 -2.86 9.72 -5.32
CA PRO A 67 -3.26 8.41 -4.84
C PRO A 67 -2.21 7.82 -3.89
N LEU A 68 -2.63 7.08 -2.87
CA LEU A 68 -1.68 6.43 -1.94
C LEU A 68 -0.71 5.49 -2.67
N SER A 69 -1.18 4.75 -3.67
CA SER A 69 -0.36 3.86 -4.49
C SER A 69 0.84 4.59 -5.13
N GLU A 70 0.66 5.84 -5.56
CA GLU A 70 1.71 6.67 -6.13
C GLU A 70 2.73 7.10 -5.06
N LYS A 71 2.26 7.57 -3.91
CA LYS A 71 3.12 7.96 -2.77
C LYS A 71 3.95 6.77 -2.28
N ILE A 72 3.31 5.61 -2.10
CA ILE A 72 3.95 4.34 -1.70
C ILE A 72 5.03 3.96 -2.71
N SER A 73 4.70 4.00 -4.01
CA SER A 73 5.60 3.56 -5.08
C SER A 73 6.78 4.51 -5.28
N THR A 74 6.58 5.81 -5.07
CA THR A 74 7.63 6.82 -5.11
C THR A 74 8.61 6.60 -3.97
N PHE A 75 8.14 6.44 -2.74
CA PHE A 75 9.00 6.13 -1.60
C PHE A 75 9.81 4.84 -1.82
N ALA A 76 9.16 3.79 -2.33
CA ALA A 76 9.82 2.53 -2.64
C ALA A 76 10.89 2.70 -3.74
N ALA A 77 10.64 3.51 -4.77
CA ALA A 77 11.60 3.82 -5.83
C ALA A 77 12.82 4.59 -5.28
N ASP A 78 12.59 5.65 -4.51
CA ASP A 78 13.65 6.49 -3.92
C ASP A 78 14.58 5.70 -2.99
N ASN A 79 14.03 4.67 -2.33
CA ASN A 79 14.77 3.80 -1.42
C ASN A 79 15.24 2.49 -2.08
N ARG A 80 15.12 2.35 -3.41
CA ARG A 80 15.58 1.17 -4.18
C ARG A 80 14.95 -0.15 -3.72
N MET A 81 13.67 -0.11 -3.36
CA MET A 81 12.86 -1.26 -2.95
C MET A 81 11.79 -1.58 -4.00
N PRO A 82 12.15 -1.97 -5.25
CA PRO A 82 11.17 -2.09 -6.33
C PRO A 82 10.07 -3.13 -6.06
N SER A 83 10.37 -4.18 -5.28
CA SER A 83 9.40 -5.19 -4.85
C SER A 83 8.38 -4.64 -3.84
N CYS A 84 8.66 -3.51 -3.20
CA CYS A 84 7.79 -2.88 -2.20
C CYS A 84 6.88 -1.82 -2.82
N LYS A 85 6.85 -1.67 -4.15
CA LYS A 85 5.90 -0.76 -4.80
C LYS A 85 4.46 -1.24 -4.59
N ALA A 86 3.51 -0.31 -4.69
CA ALA A 86 2.12 -0.72 -4.82
C ALA A 86 1.94 -1.48 -6.15
N PRO A 87 1.16 -2.57 -6.17
CA PRO A 87 0.86 -3.28 -7.41
C PRO A 87 -0.02 -2.42 -8.32
N ILE A 88 0.19 -2.56 -9.63
CA ILE A 88 -0.55 -1.84 -10.69
C ILE A 88 -1.77 -2.63 -11.19
N ASP A 89 -2.21 -3.64 -10.46
CA ASP A 89 -3.25 -4.59 -10.88
C ASP A 89 -4.66 -4.00 -10.88
N LEU A 90 -4.85 -2.84 -10.24
CA LEU A 90 -6.12 -2.14 -10.09
C LEU A 90 -6.10 -0.70 -10.60
N SER A 91 -4.93 -0.20 -10.98
CA SER A 91 -4.78 1.10 -11.63
C SER A 91 -5.20 0.98 -13.09
N VAL A 92 -6.21 1.75 -13.49
CA VAL A 92 -6.70 1.88 -14.87
C VAL A 92 -5.88 2.88 -15.68
#